data_AF-A0ABC8KUE4-F1
#
_entry.id   AF-A0ABC8KUE4-F1
#
_cell.length_a   1.000
_cell.length_b   1.000
_cell.length_c   1.000
_cell.angle_alpha   90.00
_cell.angle_beta   90.00
_cell.angle_gamma   90.00
#
_symmetry.space_group_name_H-M   'P 1'
#
loop_
_entity.id
_entity.type
_entity.pdbx_description
1 polymer ?
#
loop_
_entity_poly.entity_id
_entity_poly.type
_entity_poly.pdbx_seq_one_letter_code
_entity_poly.pdbx_strand_id
1 'polypeptide(L)'
;MALRDVLLLSVLLVIATFSSISFADDEAQCVYTFYLRTGSIWKAGTESIISARIYDKYGDYIGIRNLEAWGGLMGPDYKYYERGNLDIFSGKAPCLPSPVCSLNLTSDGSGDHHGWYVNYVEVTTAGVHAKCSQQSFEVEQWLATDTSPYELTAVRNNCPVSLRESVDRVGSEIRKTLSWIV
;
A
#
# COMPACT_ATOMS: atom_id res chain seq x y z
N MET A 1 -35.07 -4.52 -53.65
CA MET A 1 -35.02 -3.86 -52.33
C MET A 1 -34.87 -4.89 -51.22
N ALA A 2 -35.72 -5.92 -51.17
CA ALA A 2 -35.71 -6.95 -50.12
C ALA A 2 -34.40 -7.75 -49.89
N LEU A 3 -33.63 -8.10 -50.94
CA LEU A 3 -32.42 -8.94 -50.78
C LEU A 3 -31.28 -8.22 -50.03
N ARG A 4 -31.18 -6.90 -50.21
CA ARG A 4 -30.13 -6.06 -49.62
C ARG A 4 -30.39 -5.82 -48.13
N ASP A 5 -31.67 -5.69 -47.78
CA ASP A 5 -32.13 -5.56 -46.39
C ASP A 5 -31.93 -6.86 -45.61
N VAL A 6 -32.18 -8.02 -46.23
CA VAL A 6 -31.93 -9.35 -45.62
C VAL A 6 -30.43 -9.61 -45.38
N LEU A 7 -29.57 -9.17 -46.31
CA LEU A 7 -28.11 -9.24 -46.14
C LEU A 7 -27.60 -8.30 -45.04
N LEU A 8 -28.16 -7.09 -44.91
CA LEU A 8 -27.81 -6.15 -43.84
C LEU A 8 -28.25 -6.66 -42.46
N LEU A 9 -29.46 -7.22 -42.36
CA LEU A 9 -29.98 -7.82 -41.13
C LEU A 9 -29.17 -9.04 -40.69
N SER A 10 -28.76 -9.91 -41.62
CA SER A 10 -27.92 -11.08 -41.30
C SER A 10 -26.50 -10.69 -40.87
N VAL A 11 -25.89 -9.67 -41.49
CA VAL A 11 -24.58 -9.15 -41.07
C VAL A 11 -24.65 -8.50 -39.68
N LEU A 12 -25.71 -7.73 -39.38
CA LEU A 12 -25.93 -7.15 -38.05
C LEU A 12 -26.11 -8.23 -36.96
N LEU A 13 -26.76 -9.35 -37.28
CA LEU A 13 -26.97 -10.47 -36.36
C LEU A 13 -25.67 -11.24 -36.07
N VAL A 14 -24.80 -11.37 -37.07
CA VAL A 14 -23.47 -11.94 -36.90
C VAL A 14 -22.59 -11.03 -36.04
N ILE A 15 -22.57 -9.71 -36.29
CA ILE A 15 -21.80 -8.76 -35.47
C ILE A 15 -22.31 -8.71 -34.03
N ALA A 16 -23.63 -8.80 -33.80
CA ALA A 16 -24.22 -8.84 -32.47
C ALA A 16 -23.87 -10.12 -31.67
N THR A 17 -23.62 -11.25 -32.36
CA THR A 17 -23.21 -12.51 -31.70
C THR A 17 -21.69 -12.62 -31.50
N PHE A 18 -20.88 -11.78 -32.16
CA PHE A 18 -19.46 -11.59 -31.83
C PHE A 18 -19.24 -10.72 -30.58
N SER A 19 -20.30 -10.31 -29.88
CA SER A 19 -20.20 -9.49 -28.68
C SER A 19 -19.63 -10.29 -27.49
N SER A 20 -18.45 -9.85 -27.04
CA SER A 20 -17.76 -10.14 -25.78
C SER A 20 -17.34 -11.60 -25.52
N ILE A 21 -16.14 -11.96 -25.99
CA ILE A 21 -15.30 -12.91 -25.26
C ILE A 21 -14.74 -12.13 -24.06
N SER A 22 -15.33 -12.31 -22.89
CA SER A 22 -14.77 -11.84 -21.63
C SER A 22 -13.60 -12.75 -21.27
N PHE A 23 -12.36 -12.31 -21.50
CA PHE A 23 -11.23 -12.89 -20.79
C PHE A 23 -11.39 -12.44 -19.34
N ALA A 24 -11.96 -13.30 -18.49
CA ALA A 24 -11.71 -13.21 -17.06
C ALA A 24 -10.23 -13.56 -16.90
N ASP A 25 -9.37 -12.55 -17.00
CA ASP A 25 -8.00 -12.68 -16.54
C ASP A 25 -8.12 -12.93 -15.03
N ASP A 26 -7.77 -14.13 -14.60
CA ASP A 26 -7.74 -14.50 -13.19
C ASP A 26 -6.55 -13.74 -12.58
N GLU A 27 -6.78 -12.45 -12.29
CA GLU A 27 -5.75 -11.57 -11.74
C GLU A 27 -5.19 -12.22 -10.48
N ALA A 28 -3.94 -12.67 -10.57
CA ALA A 28 -3.29 -13.45 -9.54
C ALA A 28 -3.47 -12.78 -8.17
N GLN A 29 -4.09 -13.50 -7.24
CA GLN A 29 -4.34 -12.99 -5.89
C GLN A 29 -3.20 -13.39 -4.97
N CYS A 30 -2.70 -12.41 -4.21
CA CYS A 30 -1.69 -12.59 -3.18
C CYS A 30 -2.29 -12.31 -1.80
N VAL A 31 -1.75 -12.97 -0.79
CA VAL A 31 -2.00 -12.66 0.62
C VAL A 31 -0.88 -11.74 1.08
N TYR A 32 -1.29 -10.62 1.69
CA TYR A 32 -0.38 -9.67 2.32
C TYR A 32 -0.66 -9.68 3.81
N THR A 33 0.39 -9.90 4.60
CA THR A 33 0.32 -9.90 6.06
C THR A 33 1.21 -8.79 6.60
N PHE A 34 0.63 -7.93 7.43
CA PHE A 34 1.29 -6.84 8.12
C PHE A 34 1.51 -7.27 9.57
N TYR A 35 2.75 -7.21 10.02
CA TYR A 35 3.16 -7.35 11.41
C TYR A 35 3.56 -5.96 11.90
N LEU A 36 2.75 -5.39 12.77
CA LEU A 36 2.87 -4.01 13.17
C LEU A 36 3.22 -3.91 14.64
N ARG A 37 4.36 -3.29 14.96
CA ARG A 37 4.80 -3.08 16.33
C ARG A 37 4.53 -1.65 16.77
N THR A 38 3.62 -1.50 17.72
CA THR A 38 3.49 -0.24 18.47
C THR A 38 4.64 -0.15 19.47
N GLY A 39 5.28 1.02 19.56
CA GLY A 39 6.43 1.18 20.45
C GLY A 39 6.05 1.11 21.93
N SER A 40 7.06 0.96 22.79
CA SER A 40 6.88 0.76 24.23
C SER A 40 6.97 2.05 25.06
N ILE A 41 7.13 3.21 24.41
CA ILE A 41 7.22 4.49 25.10
C ILE A 41 5.88 4.91 25.71
N TRP A 42 5.92 5.82 26.68
CA TRP A 42 4.72 6.29 27.36
C TRP A 42 3.71 6.87 26.36
N LYS A 43 2.44 6.46 26.47
CA LYS A 43 1.33 6.84 25.57
C LYS A 43 1.55 6.53 24.07
N ALA A 44 2.33 5.51 23.75
CA ALA A 44 2.58 5.11 22.36
C ALA A 44 1.35 4.55 21.61
N GLY A 45 0.29 4.12 22.29
CA GLY A 45 -0.87 3.49 21.65
C GLY A 45 -1.91 4.48 21.15
N THR A 46 -2.81 4.02 20.26
CA THR A 46 -3.83 4.87 19.63
C THR A 46 -5.20 4.20 19.49
N GLU A 47 -6.23 5.04 19.42
CA GLU A 47 -7.62 4.66 19.09
C GLU A 47 -8.04 5.12 17.68
N SER A 48 -7.11 5.68 16.90
CA SER A 48 -7.35 6.16 15.54
C SER A 48 -7.54 5.01 14.53
N ILE A 49 -8.14 5.34 13.39
CA ILE A 49 -8.20 4.42 12.25
C ILE A 49 -6.87 4.50 11.50
N ILE A 50 -6.20 3.35 11.37
CA ILE A 50 -4.92 3.25 10.69
C ILE A 50 -5.11 2.73 9.27
N SER A 51 -4.60 3.50 8.31
CA SER A 51 -4.55 3.16 6.89
C SER A 51 -3.11 2.90 6.45
N ALA A 52 -2.94 2.05 5.44
CA ALA A 52 -1.65 1.73 4.87
C ALA A 52 -1.72 1.70 3.35
N ARG A 53 -0.64 2.09 2.70
CA ARG A 53 -0.43 1.87 1.29
C ARG A 53 0.97 1.33 1.07
N ILE A 54 1.05 0.18 0.42
CA ILE A 54 2.31 -0.47 0.05
C ILE A 54 2.52 -0.35 -1.45
N TYR A 55 3.77 -0.25 -1.84
CA TYR A 55 4.17 -0.12 -3.24
C TYR A 55 5.29 -1.07 -3.58
N ASP A 56 5.31 -1.50 -4.83
CA ASP A 56 6.48 -2.13 -5.42
C ASP A 56 7.43 -1.09 -6.05
N LYS A 57 8.51 -1.57 -6.67
CA LYS A 57 9.54 -0.69 -7.25
C LYS A 57 9.09 0.05 -8.52
N TYR A 58 7.98 -0.37 -9.13
CA TYR A 58 7.41 0.27 -10.32
C TYR A 58 6.38 1.34 -9.95
N GLY A 59 5.97 1.40 -8.68
CA GLY A 59 4.99 2.34 -8.16
C GLY A 59 3.55 1.80 -8.17
N ASP A 60 3.36 0.53 -8.57
CA ASP A 60 2.10 -0.17 -8.39
C ASP A 60 1.83 -0.35 -6.89
N TYR A 61 0.57 -0.22 -6.47
CA TYR A 61 0.23 -0.11 -5.06
C TYR A 61 -1.02 -0.84 -4.63
N ILE A 62 -1.05 -1.19 -3.34
CA ILE A 62 -2.26 -1.65 -2.64
C ILE A 62 -2.57 -0.64 -1.54
N GLY A 63 -3.78 -0.09 -1.58
CA GLY A 63 -4.29 0.85 -0.58
C GLY A 63 -5.29 0.18 0.36
N ILE A 64 -5.05 0.29 1.65
CA ILE A 64 -5.86 -0.26 2.74
C ILE A 64 -6.35 0.91 3.59
N ARG A 65 -7.66 1.16 3.59
CA ARG A 65 -8.24 2.32 4.30
C ARG A 65 -8.34 2.14 5.81
N ASN A 66 -8.45 0.90 6.27
CA ASN A 66 -8.52 0.52 7.68
C ASN A 66 -7.92 -0.88 7.80
N LEU A 67 -6.75 -1.00 8.43
CA LEU A 67 -6.02 -2.26 8.59
C LEU A 67 -6.83 -3.29 9.40
N GLU A 68 -7.44 -2.85 10.50
CA GLU A 68 -8.25 -3.69 11.38
C GLU A 68 -9.44 -4.28 10.63
N ALA A 69 -10.22 -3.43 9.95
CA ALA A 69 -11.39 -3.87 9.19
C ALA A 69 -11.01 -4.70 7.94
N TRP A 70 -9.83 -4.48 7.37
CA TRP A 70 -9.37 -5.21 6.18
C TRP A 70 -8.95 -6.64 6.51
N GLY A 71 -8.39 -6.89 7.70
CA GLY A 71 -7.94 -8.24 8.05
C GLY A 71 -7.32 -8.39 9.43
N GLY A 72 -7.78 -7.70 10.46
CA GLY A 72 -7.30 -7.89 11.83
C GLY A 72 -7.39 -9.35 12.29
N LEU A 73 -6.28 -9.89 12.82
CA LEU A 73 -6.16 -11.30 13.20
C LEU A 73 -6.04 -11.54 14.71
N MET A 74 -6.28 -10.54 15.54
CA MET A 74 -6.08 -10.64 17.00
C MET A 74 -7.31 -11.14 17.76
N GLY A 75 -8.43 -11.34 17.06
CA GLY A 75 -9.69 -11.85 17.63
C GLY A 75 -10.70 -10.76 18.00
N PRO A 76 -11.92 -11.17 18.41
CA PRO A 76 -12.96 -10.23 18.83
C PRO A 76 -12.56 -9.50 20.12
N ASP A 77 -13.04 -8.26 20.27
CA ASP A 77 -12.82 -7.38 21.43
C ASP A 77 -11.35 -7.05 21.73
N TYR A 78 -10.42 -7.43 20.87
CA TYR A 78 -9.02 -7.06 20.98
C TYR A 78 -8.82 -5.58 20.67
N LYS A 79 -8.06 -4.89 21.53
CA LYS A 79 -7.66 -3.50 21.30
C LYS A 79 -6.37 -3.44 20.50
N TYR A 80 -6.50 -3.07 19.23
CA TYR A 80 -5.36 -2.86 18.34
C TYR A 80 -4.59 -1.61 18.70
N TYR A 81 -3.33 -1.56 18.27
CA TYR A 81 -2.43 -0.43 18.35
C TYR A 81 -2.11 0.03 19.77
N GLU A 82 -2.23 -0.86 20.75
CA GLU A 82 -1.88 -0.56 22.15
C GLU A 82 -0.36 -0.58 22.38
N ARG A 83 0.09 0.19 23.36
CA ARG A 83 1.52 0.35 23.68
C ARG A 83 2.22 -1.00 23.82
N GLY A 84 3.26 -1.20 23.00
CA GLY A 84 4.12 -2.38 23.04
C GLY A 84 3.56 -3.61 22.32
N ASN A 85 2.31 -3.58 21.84
CA ASN A 85 1.69 -4.70 21.16
C ASN A 85 2.29 -4.92 19.77
N LEU A 86 2.30 -6.21 19.37
CA LEU A 86 2.48 -6.64 18.00
C LEU A 86 1.11 -7.04 17.47
N ASP A 87 0.61 -6.29 16.51
CA ASP A 87 -0.68 -6.52 15.89
C ASP A 87 -0.51 -7.07 14.48
N ILE A 88 -1.35 -8.04 14.12
CA ILE A 88 -1.24 -8.77 12.86
C ILE A 88 -2.50 -8.54 12.04
N PHE A 89 -2.30 -8.15 10.78
CA PHE A 89 -3.37 -7.96 9.80
C PHE A 89 -3.06 -8.79 8.56
N SER A 90 -4.03 -9.50 8.00
CA SER A 90 -3.83 -10.26 6.77
C SER A 90 -5.03 -10.20 5.85
N GLY A 91 -4.81 -9.87 4.60
CA GLY A 91 -5.86 -9.78 3.60
C GLY A 91 -5.39 -10.17 2.20
N LYS A 92 -6.35 -10.42 1.32
CA LYS A 92 -6.11 -10.70 -0.11
C LYS A 92 -6.18 -9.41 -0.91
N ALA A 93 -5.32 -9.30 -1.92
CA ALA A 93 -5.34 -8.25 -2.93
C ALA A 93 -4.66 -8.79 -4.21
N PRO A 94 -4.81 -8.10 -5.36
CA PRO A 94 -4.01 -8.40 -6.55
C PRO A 94 -2.51 -8.46 -6.22
N CYS A 95 -1.80 -9.41 -6.83
CA CYS A 95 -0.36 -9.51 -6.70
C CYS A 95 0.33 -8.29 -7.31
N LEU A 96 1.20 -7.63 -6.54
CA LEU A 96 2.08 -6.60 -7.08
C LEU A 96 3.09 -7.25 -8.05
N PRO A 97 3.44 -6.60 -9.16
CA PRO A 97 4.41 -7.12 -10.13
C PRO A 97 5.80 -7.39 -9.56
N SER A 98 6.17 -6.70 -8.48
CA SER A 98 7.44 -6.85 -7.76
C SER A 98 7.20 -6.89 -6.24
N PRO A 99 8.15 -7.45 -5.45
CA PRO A 99 8.09 -7.36 -4.00
C PRO A 99 7.88 -5.93 -3.49
N VAL A 100 7.12 -5.83 -2.40
CA VAL A 100 6.89 -4.58 -1.67
C VAL A 100 8.23 -3.99 -1.24
N CYS A 101 8.42 -2.69 -1.49
CA CYS A 101 9.62 -1.97 -1.10
C CYS A 101 9.35 -0.57 -0.59
N SER A 102 8.11 -0.09 -0.63
CA SER A 102 7.75 1.20 -0.03
C SER A 102 6.44 1.10 0.74
N LEU A 103 6.35 1.86 1.82
CA LEU A 103 5.22 1.94 2.74
C LEU A 103 4.85 3.41 2.94
N ASN A 104 3.56 3.68 2.95
CA ASN A 104 2.93 4.87 3.49
C ASN A 104 1.93 4.42 4.57
N LEU A 105 2.16 4.81 5.81
CA LEU A 105 1.33 4.48 6.97
C LEU A 105 0.72 5.78 7.51
N THR A 106 -0.61 5.83 7.62
CA THR A 106 -1.33 7.05 7.98
C THR A 106 -2.36 6.77 9.07
N SER A 107 -2.29 7.54 10.16
CA SER A 107 -3.35 7.66 11.15
C SER A 107 -4.37 8.72 10.70
N ASP A 108 -5.66 8.48 10.93
CA ASP A 108 -6.69 9.50 10.72
C ASP A 108 -6.76 10.56 11.84
N GLY A 109 -6.02 10.35 12.93
CA GLY A 109 -5.95 11.27 14.08
C GLY A 109 -7.26 11.36 14.88
N SER A 110 -8.17 10.38 14.76
CA SER A 110 -9.41 10.34 15.53
C SER A 110 -9.21 9.70 16.93
N GLY A 111 -10.18 9.89 17.82
CA GLY A 111 -10.19 9.33 19.18
C GLY A 111 -9.52 10.21 20.24
N ASP A 112 -9.75 9.88 21.51
CA ASP A 112 -9.21 10.63 22.67
C ASP A 112 -7.70 10.39 22.86
N HIS A 113 -7.19 9.30 22.28
CA HIS A 113 -5.78 8.92 22.25
C HIS A 113 -5.29 8.82 20.79
N HIS A 114 -5.32 9.93 20.07
CA HIS A 114 -5.03 9.95 18.64
C HIS A 114 -3.54 9.81 18.29
N GLY A 115 -2.64 10.28 19.15
CA GLY A 115 -1.19 10.20 18.92
C GLY A 115 -0.68 8.77 19.01
N TRP A 116 0.08 8.33 18.01
CA TRP A 116 0.55 6.96 17.92
C TRP A 116 2.04 6.87 17.68
N TYR A 117 2.78 6.06 18.44
CA TYR A 117 4.20 5.83 18.20
C TYR A 117 4.45 4.45 17.62
N VAL A 118 4.89 4.43 16.36
CA VAL A 118 5.13 3.20 15.61
C VAL A 118 6.61 2.85 15.67
N ASN A 119 6.92 1.61 16.07
CA ASN A 119 8.30 1.10 16.08
C ASN A 119 8.66 0.59 14.68
N TYR A 120 7.97 -0.44 14.19
CA TYR A 120 8.16 -0.94 12.82
C TYR A 120 6.89 -1.52 12.22
N VAL A 121 6.91 -1.67 10.90
CA VAL A 121 5.96 -2.48 10.14
C VAL A 121 6.74 -3.47 9.29
N GLU A 122 6.40 -4.74 9.37
CA GLU A 122 6.89 -5.76 8.44
C GLU A 122 5.73 -6.26 7.57
N VAL A 123 5.98 -6.38 6.27
CA VAL A 123 5.00 -6.87 5.30
C VAL A 123 5.54 -8.13 4.66
N THR A 124 4.76 -9.22 4.74
CA THR A 124 5.03 -10.45 3.99
C THR A 124 4.01 -10.63 2.88
N THR A 125 4.46 -11.10 1.71
CA THR A 125 3.61 -11.43 0.57
C THR A 125 3.75 -12.90 0.24
N ALA A 126 2.63 -13.58 0.00
CA ALA A 126 2.58 -14.95 -0.49
C ALA A 126 1.54 -15.07 -1.61
N GLY A 127 1.90 -15.76 -2.69
CA GLY A 127 1.02 -16.03 -3.83
C GLY A 127 1.13 -17.47 -4.28
N VAL A 128 0.08 -17.99 -4.93
CA VAL A 128 0.08 -19.35 -5.47
C VAL A 128 1.15 -19.45 -6.56
N HIS A 129 2.06 -20.40 -6.44
CA HIS A 129 3.21 -20.56 -7.34
C HIS A 129 4.12 -19.33 -7.48
N ALA A 130 4.01 -18.37 -6.56
CA ALA A 130 4.86 -17.18 -6.50
C ALA A 130 5.90 -17.31 -5.37
N LYS A 131 7.04 -16.65 -5.53
CA LYS A 131 8.05 -16.58 -4.46
C LYS A 131 7.54 -15.66 -3.36
N CYS A 132 7.57 -16.12 -2.10
CA CYS A 132 7.28 -15.27 -0.96
C CYS A 132 8.33 -14.16 -0.81
N SER A 133 7.90 -13.00 -0.33
CA SER A 133 8.78 -11.88 -0.01
C SER A 133 8.43 -11.29 1.36
N GLN A 134 9.41 -10.65 1.98
CA GLN A 134 9.27 -9.93 3.23
C GLN A 134 10.01 -8.60 3.10
N GLN A 135 9.41 -7.53 3.62
CA GLN A 135 10.02 -6.22 3.71
C GLN A 135 9.73 -5.62 5.08
N SER A 136 10.80 -5.27 5.81
CA SER A 136 10.70 -4.55 7.07
C SER A 136 10.89 -3.05 6.85
N PHE A 137 10.11 -2.25 7.57
CA PHE A 137 10.15 -0.79 7.59
C PHE A 137 10.31 -0.33 9.03
N GLU A 138 11.49 0.16 9.37
CA GLU A 138 11.71 0.87 10.64
C GLU A 138 11.02 2.23 10.57
N VAL A 139 10.07 2.46 11.48
CA VAL A 139 9.28 3.70 11.52
C VAL A 139 9.83 4.63 12.59
N GLU A 140 9.90 4.20 13.85
CA GLU A 140 10.40 4.99 15.00
C GLU A 140 9.88 6.44 15.01
N GLN A 141 8.60 6.63 14.76
CA GLN A 141 8.00 7.95 14.54
C GLN A 141 6.63 8.06 15.22
N TRP A 142 6.36 9.24 15.79
CA TRP A 142 5.00 9.62 16.16
C TRP A 142 4.18 9.94 14.89
N LEU A 143 3.01 9.32 14.78
CA LEU A 143 1.92 9.74 13.91
C LEU A 143 0.93 10.53 14.77
N ALA A 144 1.16 11.84 14.89
CA ALA A 144 0.44 12.72 15.79
C ALA A 144 0.56 14.18 15.32
N THR A 145 -0.42 15.02 15.65
CA THR A 145 -0.36 16.47 15.39
C THR A 145 0.11 17.28 16.60
N ASP A 146 0.16 16.67 17.78
CA ASP A 146 0.52 17.30 19.05
C ASP A 146 1.96 16.98 19.50
N THR A 147 2.65 16.10 18.77
CA THR A 147 4.00 15.63 19.08
C THR A 147 4.85 15.59 17.82
N SER A 148 6.11 16.05 17.89
CA SER A 148 7.07 16.00 16.79
C SER A 148 7.14 14.59 16.17
N PRO A 149 7.07 14.43 14.84
CA PRO A 149 7.22 15.46 13.80
C PRO A 149 5.94 16.26 13.44
N TYR A 150 4.84 16.13 14.18
CA TYR A 150 3.54 16.77 13.90
C TYR A 150 2.90 16.29 12.59
N GLU A 151 3.24 15.08 12.17
CA GLU A 151 2.73 14.43 10.96
C GLU A 151 1.87 13.24 11.35
N LEU A 152 0.74 13.05 10.68
CA LEU A 152 -0.09 11.84 10.83
C LEU A 152 0.33 10.72 9.88
N THR A 153 1.39 10.92 9.09
CA THR A 153 1.85 9.97 8.08
C THR A 153 3.36 9.69 8.21
N ALA A 154 3.74 8.43 8.05
CA ALA A 154 5.13 8.01 7.85
C ALA A 154 5.28 7.32 6.49
N VAL A 155 6.25 7.78 5.70
CA VAL A 155 6.63 7.14 4.44
C VAL A 155 8.01 6.53 4.58
N ARG A 156 8.16 5.26 4.18
CA ARG A 156 9.45 4.55 4.13
C ARG A 156 9.61 3.97 2.73
N ASN A 157 10.59 4.45 1.99
CA ASN A 157 10.88 4.00 0.63
C ASN A 157 12.23 3.30 0.58
N ASN A 158 12.19 1.97 0.56
CA ASN A 158 13.34 1.09 0.46
C ASN A 158 13.48 0.50 -0.96
N CYS A 159 12.78 1.07 -1.95
CA CYS A 159 12.84 0.59 -3.31
C CYS A 159 14.24 0.79 -3.92
N PRO A 160 14.73 -0.19 -4.69
CA PRO A 160 16.03 -0.07 -5.34
C PRO A 160 16.00 1.10 -6.31
N VAL A 161 16.83 2.12 -6.05
CA VAL A 161 16.97 3.27 -6.95
C VAL A 161 17.78 2.84 -8.17
N SER A 162 17.34 3.22 -9.37
CA SER A 162 18.16 3.01 -10.55
C SER A 162 19.39 3.93 -10.53
N LEU A 163 20.54 3.46 -11.04
CA LEU A 163 21.78 4.27 -11.09
C LEU A 163 21.58 5.59 -11.84
N ARG A 164 20.73 5.62 -12.87
CA ARG A 164 20.42 6.83 -13.64
C ARG A 164 19.68 7.87 -12.79
N GLU A 165 18.68 7.43 -12.04
CA GLU A 165 17.89 8.30 -11.18
C GLU A 165 18.71 8.85 -9.99
N SER A 166 19.70 8.08 -9.54
CA SER A 166 20.66 8.52 -8.53
C SER A 166 21.56 9.66 -9.05
N VAL A 167 22.05 9.55 -10.29
CA VAL A 167 22.88 10.57 -10.94
C VAL A 167 22.08 11.85 -11.18
N ASP A 168 20.82 11.74 -11.59
CA ASP A 168 19.96 12.91 -11.84
C ASP A 168 19.66 13.69 -10.55
N ARG A 169 19.42 13.01 -9.41
CA ARG A 169 19.24 13.67 -8.11
C ARG A 169 20.50 14.42 -7.68
N VAL A 170 21.67 13.79 -7.80
CA VAL A 170 22.96 14.45 -7.49
C VAL A 170 23.17 15.66 -8.40
N GLY A 171 22.88 15.53 -9.70
CA GLY A 171 22.98 16.64 -10.65
C GLY A 171 22.00 17.78 -10.36
N SER A 172 20.82 17.48 -9.79
CA SER A 172 19.85 18.48 -9.34
C SER A 172 20.33 19.23 -8.10
N GLU A 173 20.85 18.50 -7.11
CA GLU A 173 21.33 19.09 -5.86
C GLU A 173 22.55 19.99 -6.08
N ILE A 174 23.51 19.55 -6.90
CA ILE A 174 24.67 20.38 -7.31
C ILE A 174 24.20 21.67 -8.00
N ARG A 175 23.19 21.59 -8.88
CA ARG A 175 22.63 22.78 -9.55
C ARG A 175 21.99 23.75 -8.56
N LYS A 176 21.27 23.25 -7.55
CA LYS A 176 20.73 24.09 -6.47
C LYS A 176 21.86 24.74 -5.68
N THR A 177 22.88 24.01 -5.27
CA THR A 177 24.02 24.57 -4.52
C THR A 177 24.75 25.65 -5.32
N LEU A 178 25.01 25.42 -6.61
CA LEU A 178 25.68 26.38 -7.48
C LEU A 178 24.84 27.62 -7.79
N SER A 179 23.51 27.53 -7.72
CA SER A 179 22.59 28.67 -7.89
C SER A 179 22.71 29.73 -6.79
N TRP A 180 23.32 29.42 -5.64
CA TRP A 180 23.56 30.37 -4.55
C TRP A 180 24.96 31.00 -4.58
N ILE A 181 25.82 30.56 -5.49
CA ILE A 181 27.23 30.97 -5.60
C ILE A 181 27.44 31.99 -6.74
N VAL A 182 26.41 32.23 -7.58
CA VAL A 182 26.40 33.26 -8.64
C VAL A 182 25.51 34.42 -8.25
#